data_AF-A0A3D6CLA5-F1
#
_entry.id   AF-A0A3D6CLA5-F1
#
_cell.length_a   1.000
_cell.length_b   1.000
_cell.length_c   1.000
_cell.angle_alpha   90.00
_cell.angle_beta   90.00
_cell.angle_gamma   90.00
#
_symmetry.space_group_name_H-M   'P 1'
#
loop_
_entity.id
_entity.type
_entity.pdbx_description
1 polymer ?
#
loop_
_entity_poly.entity_id
_entity_poly.type
_entity_poly.pdbx_seq_one_letter_code
_entity_poly.pdbx_strand_id
1 'polypeptide(L)' 'NPGFTTKKRGWGLGLSLSKRIVKDYHKGKIMVRKSEIGKGTTFEVVLDIA' A
#
# COMPACT_ATOMS: atom_id res chain seq x y z
N ASN A 1 -9.04 5.17 2.79
CA ASN A 1 -10.37 4.68 2.37
C ASN A 1 -10.20 3.71 1.22
N PRO A 2 -10.83 2.53 1.27
CA PRO A 2 -10.88 1.61 0.13
C PRO A 2 -11.64 2.26 -1.04
N GLY A 3 -11.39 1.78 -2.25
CA GLY A 3 -12.11 2.23 -3.45
C GLY A 3 -11.45 3.37 -4.22
N PHE A 4 -10.28 3.86 -3.80
CA PHE A 4 -9.57 4.90 -4.52
C PHE A 4 -8.72 4.34 -5.67
N THR A 5 -8.91 4.87 -6.88
CA THR A 5 -8.11 4.55 -8.07
C THR A 5 -7.97 5.78 -8.95
N THR A 6 -6.82 5.95 -9.60
CA THR A 6 -6.63 6.94 -10.68
C THR A 6 -6.87 6.34 -12.07
N LYS A 7 -7.06 5.02 -12.16
CA LYS A 7 -7.36 4.33 -13.43
C LYS A 7 -8.85 4.39 -13.74
N LYS A 8 -9.19 4.65 -15.01
CA LYS A 8 -10.57 4.61 -15.54
C LYS A 8 -11.28 3.28 -15.29
N ARG A 9 -10.53 2.18 -15.23
CA ARG A 9 -11.00 0.83 -14.87
C ARG A 9 -10.10 0.29 -13.76
N GLY A 10 -10.65 0.15 -12.57
CA GLY A 10 -9.96 -0.35 -11.38
C GLY A 10 -10.85 -0.20 -10.16
N TRP A 11 -10.80 -1.16 -9.25
CA TRP A 11 -11.69 -1.16 -8.08
C TRP A 11 -11.10 -0.41 -6.88
N GLY A 12 -9.82 -0.01 -6.94
CA GLY A 12 -9.18 0.75 -5.86
C GLY A 12 -9.04 0.02 -4.53
N LEU A 13 -9.10 -1.32 -4.54
CA LEU A 13 -9.07 -2.14 -3.31
C LEU A 13 -7.67 -2.63 -2.94
N GLY A 14 -6.74 -2.71 -3.89
CA GLY A 14 -5.43 -3.37 -3.71
C GLY A 14 -4.60 -2.81 -2.54
N LEU A 15 -4.39 -1.49 -2.48
CA LEU A 15 -3.58 -0.88 -1.42
C LEU A 15 -4.26 -0.99 -0.05
N SER A 16 -5.58 -0.86 0.00
CA SER A 16 -6.34 -1.00 1.25
C SER A 16 -6.29 -2.43 1.78
N LEU A 17 -6.42 -3.42 0.90
CA LEU A 17 -6.28 -4.83 1.26
C LEU A 17 -4.85 -5.16 1.71
N SER A 18 -3.84 -4.68 0.98
CA SER A 18 -2.43 -4.88 1.32
C SER A 18 -2.10 -4.29 2.69
N LYS A 19 -2.61 -3.08 2.99
CA LYS A 19 -2.46 -2.45 4.30
C LYS A 19 -3.09 -3.28 5.41
N ARG A 20 -4.26 -3.88 5.16
CA ARG A 20 -4.93 -4.79 6.11
C ARG A 20 -4.09 -6.03 6.36
N ILE A 21 -3.57 -6.68 5.31
CA ILE A 21 -2.73 -7.88 5.40
C ILE A 21 -1.47 -7.62 6.23
N VAL A 22 -0.74 -6.55 5.90
CA VAL A 22 0.52 -6.21 6.58
C VAL A 22 0.27 -5.83 8.03
N LYS A 23 -0.72 -4.97 8.31
CA LYS A 23 -0.98 -4.47 9.66
C LYS A 23 -1.64 -5.52 10.56
N ASP A 24 -2.72 -6.14 10.10
CA ASP A 24 -3.60 -6.88 11.01
C ASP A 24 -3.11 -8.32 11.21
N TYR A 25 -2.56 -8.94 10.16
CA TYR A 25 -2.10 -10.33 10.18
C TYR A 25 -0.61 -10.45 10.50
N HIS A 26 0.22 -9.55 9.99
CA HIS A 26 1.68 -9.64 10.17
C HIS A 26 2.23 -8.64 11.20
N LYS A 27 1.36 -7.83 11.83
CA LYS A 27 1.74 -6.74 12.76
C LYS A 27 2.76 -5.74 12.22
N GLY A 28 2.97 -5.75 10.91
CA GLY A 28 3.93 -4.91 10.22
C GLY A 28 3.39 -3.53 9.84
N LYS A 29 4.16 -2.81 9.04
CA LYS A 29 3.85 -1.47 8.54
C LYS A 29 4.03 -1.41 7.02
N ILE A 30 3.15 -0.69 6.33
CA ILE A 30 3.30 -0.33 4.92
C ILE A 30 3.19 1.19 4.77
N MET A 31 4.14 1.80 4.06
CA MET A 31 4.21 3.25 3.87
C MET A 31 4.80 3.63 2.52
N VAL A 32 4.59 4.89 2.11
CA VAL A 32 5.24 5.45 0.93
C VAL A 32 6.63 5.92 1.36
N ARG A 33 7.68 5.28 0.82
CA ARG A 33 9.07 5.64 1.11
C ARG A 33 9.52 6.84 0.28
N LYS A 34 9.11 6.87 -0.99
CA LYS A 34 9.42 7.95 -1.94
C LYS A 34 8.31 8.03 -2.98
N SER A 35 7.94 9.23 -3.39
CA SER A 35 7.07 9.43 -4.55
C SER A 35 7.44 10.73 -5.24
N GLU A 36 7.61 10.68 -6.56
CA GLU A 36 7.94 11.85 -7.36
C GLU A 36 7.24 11.79 -8.72
N ILE A 37 6.62 12.91 -9.11
CA ILE A 37 5.87 13.03 -10.37
C ILE A 37 6.81 12.74 -11.54
N GLY A 38 6.38 11.89 -12.47
CA GLY A 38 7.16 11.50 -13.64
C GLY A 38 8.32 10.53 -13.37
N LYS A 39 8.63 10.21 -12.10
CA LYS A 39 9.72 9.26 -11.74
C LYS A 39 9.22 7.99 -11.08
N GLY A 40 8.07 8.05 -10.41
CA GLY A 40 7.40 6.89 -9.81
C GLY A 40 7.28 6.95 -8.30
N THR A 41 6.82 5.84 -7.72
CA THR A 41 6.51 5.71 -6.29
C THR A 41 7.11 4.41 -5.77
N THR A 42 7.72 4.48 -4.59
CA THR A 42 8.28 3.34 -3.86
C THR A 42 7.50 3.17 -2.56
N PHE A 43 6.96 1.97 -2.36
CA PHE A 43 6.35 1.54 -1.10
C PHE A 43 7.35 0.71 -0.31
N GLU A 44 7.38 0.91 1.00
CA GLU A 44 8.16 0.12 1.94
C GLU A 44 7.22 -0.71 2.81
N VAL A 45 7.58 -1.98 3.01
CA VAL A 45 6.87 -2.92 3.86
C VAL A 45 7.86 -3.43 4.90
N VAL A 46 7.53 -3.21 6.17
CA VAL A 46 8.27 -3.72 7.32
C VAL A 46 7.42 -4.80 7.96
N LEU A 47 7.97 -5.99 8.15
CA LEU A 47 7.33 -7.10 8.84
C LEU A 47 8.05 -7.31 10.16
N ASP A 48 7.30 -7.58 11.23
CA ASP A 48 7.92 -8.01 12.48
C ASP A 48 8.35 -9.47 12.33
N ILE A 49 9.64 -9.72 12.55
CA ILE A 49 10.20 -11.06 12.62
C ILE A 49 10.22 -11.38 14.12
N ALA A 50 9.27 -12.20 14.55
CA ALA A 50 9.36 -12.86 15.85
C ALA A 50 10.30 -14.06 15.74
#